data_AF-A0A7I0HP36-F1
#
_entry.id   AF-A0A7I0HP36-F1
#
_cell.length_a   1.000
_cell.length_b   1.000
_cell.length_c   1.000
_cell.angle_alpha   90.00
_cell.angle_beta   90.00
_cell.angle_gamma   90.00
#
_symmetry.space_group_name_H-M   'P 1'
#
loop_
_entity.id
_entity.type
_entity.pdbx_description
1 polymer ?
#
loop_
_entity_poly.entity_id
_entity_poly.type
_entity_poly.pdbx_seq_one_letter_code
_entity_poly.pdbx_strand_id
1 'polypeptide(L)'
;MKKTNRFFSMLVLVLFTGSIQAADFPKCKEACDKFYNCSVQVNPNATEEQKSTLRRGCEFNCNRPKYYNKIASCLTAGDTCKAFSSCIMKEMQANK
;
A
#
# COMPACT_ATOMS: atom_id res chain seq x y z
N MET A 1 -49.13 43.12 -11.83
CA MET A 1 -47.98 43.63 -11.04
C MET A 1 -47.64 42.57 -9.99
N LYS A 2 -46.69 41.65 -10.28
CA LYS A 2 -45.30 41.63 -9.77
C LYS A 2 -45.17 41.66 -8.23
N LYS A 3 -44.93 40.49 -7.62
CA LYS A 3 -44.12 40.31 -6.40
C LYS A 3 -43.33 38.99 -6.53
N THR A 4 -42.09 39.09 -7.02
CA THR A 4 -40.82 38.92 -6.26
C THR A 4 -40.57 37.46 -5.89
N ASN A 5 -39.91 36.66 -6.73
CA ASN A 5 -38.47 36.61 -7.07
C ASN A 5 -37.59 36.01 -5.95
N ARG A 6 -37.29 34.71 -6.14
CA ARG A 6 -36.05 33.96 -5.88
C ARG A 6 -34.99 34.58 -4.98
N PHE A 7 -34.64 33.85 -3.92
CA PHE A 7 -33.27 33.60 -3.42
C PHE A 7 -33.28 32.25 -2.68
N PHE A 8 -33.21 31.13 -3.40
CA PHE A 8 -32.00 30.31 -3.52
C PHE A 8 -30.74 30.83 -2.81
N SER A 9 -30.04 29.89 -2.16
CA SER A 9 -28.64 29.91 -1.73
C SER A 9 -28.36 30.30 -0.28
N MET A 10 -28.18 29.28 0.56
CA MET A 10 -26.86 29.00 1.14
C MET A 10 -26.88 27.59 1.75
N LEU A 11 -26.71 26.59 0.90
CA LEU A 11 -26.18 25.31 1.37
C LEU A 11 -24.71 25.58 1.68
N VAL A 12 -24.38 25.79 2.96
CA VAL A 12 -22.98 25.88 3.38
C VAL A 12 -22.42 24.47 3.23
N LEU A 13 -21.88 24.20 2.05
CA LEU A 13 -21.03 23.05 1.79
C LEU A 13 -19.76 23.30 2.61
N VAL A 14 -19.76 22.86 3.86
CA VAL A 14 -18.54 22.74 4.66
C VAL A 14 -17.71 21.67 3.95
N LEU A 15 -16.94 22.11 2.96
CA LEU A 15 -15.82 21.37 2.42
C LEU A 15 -14.85 21.24 3.58
N PHE A 16 -15.01 20.15 4.34
CA PHE A 16 -13.93 19.59 5.12
C PHE A 16 -12.81 19.31 4.11
N THR A 17 -11.97 20.31 3.89
CA THR A 17 -10.59 20.18 3.44
C THR A 17 -9.82 19.57 4.60
N GLY A 18 -10.26 18.38 5.04
CA GLY A 18 -9.40 17.49 5.78
C GLY A 18 -8.24 17.25 4.83
N SER A 19 -7.11 17.90 5.12
CA SER A 19 -5.83 17.59 4.52
C SER A 19 -5.77 16.07 4.40
N ILE A 20 -5.80 15.57 3.17
CA ILE A 20 -5.48 14.18 2.88
C ILE A 20 -4.02 14.10 3.31
N GLN A 21 -3.79 13.83 4.59
CA GLN A 21 -2.51 13.43 5.10
C GLN A 21 -2.28 12.13 4.36
N ALA A 22 -1.45 12.20 3.33
CA ALA A 22 -0.88 11.01 2.73
C ALA A 22 -0.41 10.18 3.91
N ALA A 23 -1.07 9.04 4.15
CA ALA A 23 -0.64 8.16 5.21
C ALA A 23 0.76 7.71 4.82
N ASP A 24 1.77 8.29 5.45
CA ASP A 24 3.14 7.94 5.18
C ASP A 24 3.35 6.52 5.70
N PHE A 25 3.64 5.59 4.78
CA PHE A 25 3.97 4.21 5.09
C PHE A 25 5.48 3.99 4.89
N PRO A 26 6.34 4.56 5.74
CA PRO A 26 7.77 4.75 5.47
C PRO A 26 8.55 3.45 5.28
N LYS A 27 8.07 2.34 5.86
CA LYS A 27 8.70 1.02 5.76
C LYS A 27 8.27 0.20 4.54
N CYS A 28 7.26 0.64 3.78
CA CYS A 28 6.77 -0.12 2.64
C CYS A 28 7.78 -0.17 1.50
N LYS A 29 8.41 0.98 1.19
CA LYS A 29 9.45 1.05 0.17
C LYS A 29 10.59 0.07 0.49
N GLU A 30 11.11 0.14 1.72
CA GLU A 30 12.19 -0.74 2.18
C GLU A 30 11.80 -2.22 2.11
N ALA A 31 10.63 -2.59 2.64
CA ALA A 31 10.17 -3.97 2.64
C ALA A 31 9.97 -4.51 1.21
N CYS A 32 9.36 -3.72 0.32
CA CYS A 32 9.07 -4.16 -1.04
C CYS A 32 10.31 -4.15 -1.95
N ASP A 33 11.26 -3.25 -1.72
CA ASP A 33 12.57 -3.26 -2.40
C ASP A 33 13.38 -4.48 -1.96
N LYS A 34 13.41 -4.80 -0.67
CA LYS A 34 14.02 -6.04 -0.16
C LYS A 34 13.35 -7.28 -0.74
N PHE A 35 12.02 -7.26 -0.90
CA PHE A 35 11.26 -8.38 -1.47
C PHE A 35 11.59 -8.61 -2.95
N TYR A 36 11.70 -7.52 -3.73
CA TYR A 36 12.16 -7.57 -5.11
C TYR A 36 13.57 -8.17 -5.20
N ASN A 37 14.52 -7.72 -4.38
CA ASN A 37 15.88 -8.27 -4.38
C ASN A 37 15.91 -9.75 -3.97
N CYS A 38 15.08 -10.15 -3.01
CA CYS A 38 14.96 -11.55 -2.59
C CYS A 38 14.27 -12.43 -3.63
N SER A 39 13.43 -11.88 -4.50
CA SER A 39 12.77 -12.65 -5.55
C SER A 39 13.75 -13.31 -6.53
N VAL A 40 14.91 -12.68 -6.79
CA VAL A 40 15.99 -13.24 -7.60
C VAL A 40 16.66 -14.44 -6.91
N GLN A 41 16.83 -14.37 -5.59
CA GLN A 41 17.45 -15.44 -4.81
C GLN A 41 16.52 -16.64 -4.62
N VAL A 42 15.22 -16.39 -4.51
CA VAL A 42 14.19 -17.43 -4.30
C VAL A 42 13.74 -18.04 -5.63
N ASN A 43 13.68 -17.26 -6.71
CA ASN A 43 13.36 -17.73 -8.05
C ASN A 43 14.29 -17.07 -9.09
N PRO A 44 15.47 -17.66 -9.36
CA PRO A 44 16.43 -17.10 -10.31
C PRO A 44 15.90 -17.03 -11.76
N ASN A 45 14.85 -17.80 -12.08
CA ASN A 45 14.26 -17.85 -13.42
C ASN A 45 13.07 -16.88 -13.58
N ALA A 46 12.70 -16.10 -12.56
CA ALA A 46 11.63 -15.13 -12.67
C ALA A 46 11.99 -14.01 -13.65
N THR A 47 11.07 -13.65 -14.55
CA THR A 47 11.28 -12.52 -15.46
C THR A 47 11.23 -11.19 -14.70
N GLU A 48 11.83 -10.14 -15.26
CA GLU A 48 11.77 -8.82 -14.64
C GLU A 48 10.33 -8.28 -14.51
N GLU A 49 9.43 -8.60 -15.45
CA GLU A 49 8.01 -8.26 -15.29
C GLU A 49 7.37 -8.96 -14.09
N GLN A 50 7.70 -10.23 -13.86
CA GLN A 50 7.16 -10.99 -12.73
C GLN A 50 7.64 -10.41 -11.39
N LYS A 51 8.94 -10.08 -11.30
CA LYS A 51 9.52 -9.44 -10.11
C LYS A 51 8.92 -8.06 -9.85
N SER A 52 8.76 -7.25 -10.90
CA SER A 52 8.12 -5.94 -10.85
C SER A 52 6.65 -6.04 -10.41
N THR A 53 5.92 -7.05 -10.91
CA THR A 53 4.54 -7.32 -10.50
C THR A 53 4.43 -7.70 -9.02
N LEU A 54 5.35 -8.55 -8.53
CA LEU A 54 5.42 -8.91 -7.11
C LEU A 54 5.73 -7.71 -6.21
N ARG A 55 6.66 -6.86 -6.61
CA ARG A 55 6.97 -5.60 -5.90
C ARG A 55 5.76 -4.68 -5.82
N ARG A 56 5.08 -4.44 -6.94
CA ARG A 56 3.85 -3.62 -6.97
C ARG A 56 2.75 -4.22 -6.08
N GLY A 57 2.61 -5.54 -6.08
CA GLY A 57 1.69 -6.24 -5.19
C GLY A 57 2.03 -6.02 -3.71
N CYS A 58 3.32 -6.05 -3.36
CA CYS A 58 3.78 -5.72 -2.01
C CYS A 58 3.44 -4.27 -1.64
N GLU A 59 3.76 -3.30 -2.50
CA GLU A 59 3.52 -1.87 -2.26
C GLU A 59 2.02 -1.59 -2.10
N PHE A 60 1.19 -2.17 -2.96
CA PHE A 60 -0.26 -2.03 -2.92
C PHE A 60 -0.88 -2.55 -1.62
N ASN A 61 -0.39 -3.69 -1.11
CA ASN A 61 -0.86 -4.21 0.16
C ASN A 61 -0.29 -3.41 1.33
N CYS A 62 0.99 -3.05 1.28
CA CYS A 62 1.67 -2.34 2.37
C CYS A 62 1.13 -0.93 2.60
N ASN A 63 0.75 -0.22 1.53
CA ASN A 63 0.12 1.10 1.59
C ASN A 63 -1.34 1.08 2.08
N ARG A 64 -1.77 -0.02 2.71
CA ARG A 64 -3.05 -0.15 3.38
C ARG A 64 -2.80 -0.24 4.89
N PRO A 65 -3.46 0.60 5.71
CA PRO A 65 -3.24 0.61 7.18
C PRO A 65 -3.36 -0.78 7.83
N LYS A 66 -4.28 -1.61 7.35
CA LYS A 66 -4.51 -2.99 7.85
C LYS A 66 -3.30 -3.92 7.69
N TYR A 67 -2.44 -3.68 6.70
CA TYR A 67 -1.33 -4.58 6.36
C TYR A 67 0.03 -3.93 6.58
N TYR A 68 0.09 -2.60 6.66
CA TYR A 68 1.32 -1.85 6.88
C TYR A 68 2.18 -2.46 7.99
N ASN A 69 1.63 -2.58 9.20
CA ASN A 69 2.38 -3.09 10.35
C ASN A 69 2.81 -4.55 10.15
N LYS A 70 2.00 -5.37 9.49
CA LYS A 70 2.31 -6.79 9.24
C LYS A 70 3.46 -6.95 8.25
N ILE A 71 3.40 -6.23 7.15
CA ILE A 71 4.44 -6.22 6.11
C ILE A 71 5.72 -5.57 6.64
N ALA A 72 5.62 -4.45 7.38
CA ALA A 72 6.76 -3.80 8.02
C ALA A 72 7.44 -4.71 9.06
N SER A 73 6.68 -5.56 9.76
CA SER A 73 7.24 -6.52 10.72
C SER A 73 7.99 -7.65 10.02
N CYS A 74 7.75 -7.91 8.73
CA CYS A 74 8.53 -8.88 7.98
C CYS A 74 10.00 -8.47 7.81
N LEU A 75 10.34 -7.18 7.93
CA LEU A 75 11.74 -6.72 7.89
C LEU A 75 12.60 -7.39 8.96
N THR A 76 11.99 -7.80 10.08
CA THR A 76 12.65 -8.49 11.20
C THR A 76 12.35 -9.99 11.25
N ALA A 77 11.61 -10.55 10.29
CA ALA A 77 11.13 -11.94 10.33
C ALA A 77 12.20 -13.00 9.96
N GLY A 78 13.44 -12.59 9.69
CA GLY A 78 14.58 -13.51 9.52
C GLY A 78 15.67 -12.96 8.61
N ASP A 79 16.85 -13.57 8.73
CA ASP A 79 18.07 -13.13 8.02
C ASP A 79 18.16 -13.66 6.58
N THR A 80 17.31 -14.62 6.21
CA THR A 80 17.34 -15.23 4.87
C THR A 80 16.24 -14.67 3.97
N CYS A 81 16.55 -14.52 2.67
CA CYS A 81 15.57 -14.09 1.68
C CYS A 81 14.34 -15.01 1.59
N LYS A 82 14.52 -16.31 1.84
CA LYS A 82 13.41 -17.27 1.88
C LYS A 82 12.44 -16.95 3.04
N ALA A 83 12.94 -16.79 4.25
CA ALA A 83 12.11 -16.46 5.42
C ALA A 83 11.40 -15.10 5.24
N PHE A 84 12.13 -14.11 4.75
CA PHE A 84 11.59 -12.78 4.45
C PHE A 84 10.47 -12.83 3.40
N SER A 85 10.74 -13.43 2.23
CA SER A 85 9.77 -13.55 1.14
C SER A 85 8.54 -14.36 1.53
N SER A 86 8.70 -15.42 2.33
CA SER A 86 7.58 -16.19 2.87
C SER A 86 6.71 -15.37 3.83
N CYS A 87 7.31 -14.52 4.67
CA CYS A 87 6.55 -13.61 5.53
C CYS A 87 5.70 -12.64 4.71
N ILE A 88 6.31 -11.95 3.73
CA ILE A 88 5.62 -11.00 2.86
C ILE A 88 4.46 -11.69 2.11
N MET A 89 4.72 -12.84 1.49
CA MET A 89 3.71 -13.57 0.73
C MET A 89 2.56 -14.05 1.63
N LYS A 90 2.82 -14.47 2.87
CA LYS A 90 1.78 -14.84 3.83
C LYS A 90 0.84 -13.67 4.12
N GLU A 91 1.41 -12.49 4.41
CA GLU A 91 0.61 -11.30 4.72
C GLU A 91 -0.15 -10.75 3.50
N MET A 92 0.38 -10.95 2.29
CA MET A 92 -0.31 -10.62 1.04
C MET A 92 -1.40 -11.63 0.66
N GLN A 93 -1.23 -12.92 0.96
CA GLN A 93 -2.14 -14.01 0.59
C GLN A 93 -3.22 -14.32 1.61
N ALA A 94 -3.11 -13.87 2.87
CA ALA A 94 -4.11 -14.02 3.93
C ALA A 94 -5.43 -13.24 3.66
N ASN A 95 -5.74 -12.98 2.40
CA ASN A 95 -6.81 -12.13 1.91
C ASN A 95 -7.49 -12.69 0.65
N LYS A 96 -7.41 -14.01 0.44
CA LYS A 96 -8.39 -14.74 -0.36
C LYS A 96 -9.56 -15.17 0.51
#